data_AF-A0A1V5PRG9-F1
#
_entry.id   AF-A0A1V5PRG9-F1
#
_cell.length_a   1.000
_cell.length_b   1.000
_cell.length_c   1.000
_cell.angle_alpha   90.00
_cell.angle_beta   90.00
_cell.angle_gamma   90.00
#
_symmetry.space_group_name_H-M   'P 1'
#
loop_
_entity.id
_entity.type
_entity.pdbx_description
1 polymer ?
#
loop_
_entity_poly.entity_id
_entity_poly.type
_entity_poly.pdbx_seq_one_letter_code
_entity_poly.pdbx_strand_id
1 'polypeptide(L)' 'MTKNSHVITVESLRYDIERAPREHRDPFDRLLLAQAKSEGMGFITHDELIPFYNESCVVKV' A
#
# COMPACT_ATOMS: atom_id res chain seq x y z
N MET A 1 4.45 5.71 -19.33
CA MET A 1 3.45 5.26 -18.33
C MET A 1 2.21 4.77 -19.07
N THR A 2 2.00 3.46 -19.12
CA THR A 2 0.78 2.85 -19.67
C THR A 2 -0.39 3.13 -18.72
N LYS A 3 -1.56 3.43 -19.29
CA LYS A 3 -2.74 4.04 -18.64
C LYS A 3 -3.34 3.32 -17.41
N ASN A 4 -2.78 2.20 -16.91
CA ASN A 4 -3.32 1.38 -15.82
C ASN A 4 -2.25 0.79 -14.86
N SER A 5 -1.09 1.44 -14.71
CA SER A 5 0.04 0.90 -13.93
C SER A 5 -0.31 0.59 -12.45
N HIS A 6 -1.19 1.37 -11.83
CA HIS A 6 -1.63 1.16 -10.45
C HIS A 6 -2.42 -0.14 -10.26
N VAL A 7 -3.20 -0.60 -11.25
CA VAL A 7 -3.95 -1.87 -11.19
C VAL A 7 -2.98 -3.05 -11.07
N ILE A 8 -1.92 -3.05 -11.88
CA ILE A 8 -0.85 -4.06 -11.82
C ILE A 8 -0.10 -3.96 -10.47
N THR A 9 0.06 -2.73 -9.96
CA THR A 9 0.79 -2.49 -8.72
C THR A 9 0.07 -3.07 -7.50
N VAL A 10 -1.26 -3.17 -7.49
CA VAL A 10 -2.02 -3.81 -6.41
C VAL A 10 -1.59 -5.26 -6.20
N GLU A 11 -1.33 -5.99 -7.29
CA GLU A 11 -0.86 -7.38 -7.25
C GLU A 11 0.58 -7.51 -6.74
N SER A 12 1.36 -6.42 -6.80
CA SER A 12 2.72 -6.37 -6.27
C SER A 12 2.79 -6.17 -4.75
N LEU A 13 1.71 -5.67 -4.14
CA LEU A 13 1.68 -5.41 -2.70
C LEU A 13 1.78 -6.74 -1.92
N ARG A 14 2.63 -6.76 -0.89
CA ARG A 14 2.82 -7.92 0.00
C ARG A 14 2.59 -7.49 1.44
N TYR A 15 1.59 -8.09 2.08
CA TYR A 15 1.28 -7.83 3.47
C TYR A 15 2.03 -8.80 4.38
N ASP A 16 2.75 -8.30 5.38
CA ASP A 16 3.49 -9.11 6.34
C ASP A 16 2.54 -9.67 7.41
N ILE A 17 1.97 -10.85 7.13
CA ILE A 17 1.01 -11.54 8.02
C ILE A 17 1.67 -11.99 9.33
N GLU A 18 2.98 -12.27 9.33
CA GLU A 18 3.70 -12.76 10.50
C GLU A 18 3.94 -11.65 11.53
N ARG A 19 4.16 -10.42 11.06
CA ARG A 19 4.42 -9.26 11.94
C ARG A 19 3.18 -8.43 12.24
N ALA A 20 2.20 -8.43 11.35
CA ALA A 20 1.01 -7.62 11.54
C ALA A 20 0.17 -8.12 12.74
N PRO A 21 -0.42 -7.21 13.54
CA PRO A 21 -1.26 -7.61 14.66
C PRO A 21 -2.58 -8.26 14.22
N ARG A 22 -3.00 -8.03 12.97
CA ARG A 22 -4.21 -8.58 12.35
C ARG A 22 -4.19 -8.42 10.83
N GLU A 23 -5.12 -9.07 10.16
CA GLU A 23 -5.36 -8.89 8.72
C GLU A 23 -5.78 -7.45 8.39
N HIS A 24 -5.26 -6.92 7.28
CA HIS A 24 -5.74 -5.68 6.67
C HIS A 24 -6.85 -5.99 5.67
N ARG A 25 -8.07 -5.55 5.98
CA ARG A 25 -9.31 -5.92 5.28
C ARG A 25 -9.90 -4.82 4.40
N ASP A 26 -9.18 -3.71 4.21
CA ASP A 26 -9.64 -2.62 3.37
C ASP A 26 -9.06 -2.72 1.94
N PRO A 27 -9.87 -3.08 0.93
CA PRO A 27 -9.39 -3.17 -0.45
C PRO A 27 -9.14 -1.80 -1.09
N PHE A 28 -9.77 -0.72 -0.61
CA PHE A 28 -9.60 0.61 -1.17
C PHE A 28 -8.27 1.23 -0.74
N ASP A 29 -7.87 1.01 0.51
CA ASP A 29 -6.54 1.43 0.97
C ASP A 29 -5.42 0.76 0.18
N ARG A 30 -5.60 -0.50 -0.22
CA ARG A 30 -4.65 -1.20 -1.10
C ARG A 30 -4.57 -0.55 -2.49
N LEU A 31 -5.71 -0.10 -3.03
CA LEU A 31 -5.76 0.60 -4.31
C LEU A 31 -5.02 1.96 -4.22
N LEU A 32 -5.27 2.72 -3.17
CA LEU A 32 -4.62 4.02 -2.97
C LEU A 32 -3.11 3.88 -2.72
N LEU A 33 -2.69 2.88 -1.94
CA LEU A 33 -1.28 2.56 -1.73
C LEU A 33 -0.60 2.17 -3.05
N ALA A 34 -1.26 1.32 -3.85
CA ALA A 34 -0.75 0.92 -5.16
C ALA A 34 -0.64 2.11 -6.13
N GLN A 35 -1.57 3.07 -6.06
CA GLN A 35 -1.47 4.29 -6.84
C GLN A 35 -0.28 5.14 -6.41
N ALA A 36 -0.11 5.39 -5.11
CA ALA A 36 1.01 6.16 -4.60
C ALA A 36 2.36 5.55 -5.00
N LYS A 37 2.48 4.22 -4.88
CA LYS A 37 3.65 3.46 -5.36
C LYS A 37 3.86 3.61 -6.86
N SER A 38 2.81 3.47 -7.67
CA SER A 38 2.91 3.54 -9.13
C SER A 38 3.21 4.95 -9.65
N GLU A 39 2.83 5.98 -8.91
CA GLU A 39 2.95 7.39 -9.32
C GLU A 39 4.13 8.09 -8.64
N GLY A 40 4.85 7.40 -7.75
CA GLY A 40 6.01 7.96 -7.03
C GLY A 40 5.60 9.01 -5.99
N MET A 41 4.40 8.90 -5.42
CA MET A 41 3.87 9.78 -4.40
C MET A 41 4.14 9.23 -2.99
N GLY A 42 4.19 10.12 -1.99
CA GLY A 42 4.15 9.71 -0.58
C GLY A 42 2.73 9.34 -0.16
N PHE A 43 2.58 8.21 0.54
CA PHE A 43 1.32 7.74 1.12
C PHE A 43 1.31 8.05 2.62
N ILE A 44 0.75 9.20 2.99
CA ILE A 44 0.67 9.66 4.38
C ILE A 44 -0.57 9.06 5.03
N THR A 45 -0.40 8.36 6.16
CA THR A 45 -1.52 7.69 6.84
C THR A 45 -1.34 7.61 8.35
N HIS A 46 -2.46 7.60 9.07
CA HIS A 46 -2.54 7.23 10.48
C HIS A 46 -2.92 5.75 10.68
N ASP A 47 -3.21 5.03 9.59
CA ASP A 47 -3.55 3.62 9.66
C ASP A 47 -2.32 2.81 10.08
N GLU A 48 -2.45 2.09 11.21
CA GLU A 48 -1.36 1.35 11.81
C GLU A 48 -0.98 0.08 11.06
N LEU A 49 -1.85 -0.41 10.17
CA LEU A 49 -1.65 -1.64 9.39
C LEU A 49 -0.94 -1.39 8.06
N ILE A 50 -1.08 -0.19 7.47
CA ILE A 50 -0.43 0.14 6.18
C ILE A 50 1.10 -0.05 6.18
N PRO A 51 1.85 0.28 7.24
CA PRO A 51 3.29 0.00 7.30
C PRO A 51 3.69 -1.46 7.07
N PHE A 52 2.80 -2.43 7.34
CA PHE A 52 3.09 -3.86 7.13
C PHE A 52 3.05 -4.29 5.65
N TYR A 53 2.73 -3.39 4.72
CA TYR A 53 2.97 -3.61 3.29
C TYR A 53 4.44 -3.40 2.89
N ASN A 54 5.28 -2.86 3.79
CA ASN A 54 6.72 -2.64 3.59
C ASN A 54 7.07 -1.85 2.31
N GLU A 55 6.20 -0.94 1.89
CA GLU A 55 6.42 -0.10 0.73
C GLU A 55 7.15 1.19 1.12
N SER A 56 8.18 1.57 0.36
CA SER A 56 9.01 2.74 0.65
C SER A 56 8.26 4.08 0.55
N CYS A 57 7.10 4.09 -0.11
CA CYS A 57 6.26 5.29 -0.23
C CYS A 57 5.41 5.57 1.01
N VAL A 58 5.35 4.66 2.00
CA VAL A 58 4.52 4.82 3.21
C VAL A 58 5.17 5.80 4.19
N VAL A 59 4.40 6.79 4.62
CA VAL A 59 4.75 7.75 5.66
C VAL A 59 3.72 7.65 6.79
N LYS A 60 4.11 7.03 7.91
CA LYS A 60 3.26 6.94 9.10
C LYS A 60 3.31 8.26 9.88
N VAL A 61 2.15 8.76 10.28
CA VAL A 61 1.97 9.91 11.19
C VAL A 61 1.68 9.42 12.60
#